data_AF-A0A5J4E5J3-F1
#
_entry.id   AF-A0A5J4E5J3-F1
#
_cell.length_a   1.000
_cell.length_b   1.000
_cell.length_c   1.000
_cell.angle_alpha   90.00
_cell.angle_beta   90.00
_cell.angle_gamma   90.00
#
_symmetry.space_group_name_H-M   'P 1'
#
loop_
_entity.id
_entity.type
_entity.pdbx_description
1 polymer ?
#
loop_
_entity_poly.entity_id
_entity_poly.type
_entity_poly.pdbx_seq_one_letter_code
_entity_poly.pdbx_strand_id
1 'polypeptide(L)'
;MKLGTRILRKLRALAIRTLPAMIDCERLDGFIVDYLDEVLPEAQRRRFERHIRMCPDCHRYLEKYQRTIALSQTICRDQEQQAPQNVPEQLVEATLAALDKDT
;
A
#
# COMPACT_ATOMS: atom_id res chain seq x y z
N MET A 1 34.95 4.45 -4.82
CA MET A 1 34.23 3.16 -4.80
C MET A 1 32.86 3.19 -5.55
N LYS A 2 32.76 3.77 -6.75
CA LYS A 2 31.49 3.87 -7.52
C LYS A 2 31.22 2.66 -8.44
N LEU A 3 32.23 1.84 -8.70
CA LEU A 3 32.18 0.72 -9.64
C LEU A 3 31.42 -0.49 -9.07
N GLY A 4 31.63 -0.82 -7.78
CA GLY A 4 30.94 -1.91 -7.10
C GLY A 4 29.42 -1.72 -7.00
N THR A 5 28.98 -0.49 -6.73
CA THR A 5 27.55 -0.13 -6.67
C THR A 5 26.87 -0.23 -8.03
N ARG A 6 27.58 0.09 -9.11
CA ARG A 6 27.08 -0.05 -10.49
C ARG A 6 26.94 -1.52 -10.90
N ILE A 7 27.93 -2.35 -10.57
CA ILE A 7 27.89 -3.80 -10.84
C ILE A 7 26.73 -4.43 -10.06
N LEU A 8 26.62 -4.16 -8.76
CA LEU A 8 25.54 -4.69 -7.91
C LEU A 8 24.15 -4.30 -8.42
N ARG A 9 23.99 -3.05 -8.90
CA ARG A 9 22.72 -2.59 -9.48
C ARG A 9 22.37 -3.33 -10.76
N LYS A 10 23.34 -3.57 -11.65
CA LYS A 10 23.13 -4.36 -12.87
C LYS A 10 22.77 -5.81 -12.56
N LEU A 11 23.45 -6.43 -11.59
CA LEU A 11 23.17 -7.80 -11.15
C LEU A 11 21.75 -7.93 -10.58
N ARG A 12 21.31 -6.99 -9.74
CA ARG A 12 19.94 -6.95 -9.21
C ARG A 12 18.89 -6.77 -10.32
N ALA A 13 19.14 -5.86 -11.26
CA ALA A 13 18.24 -5.63 -12.39
C ALA A 13 18.11 -6.88 -13.29
N LEU A 14 19.22 -7.59 -13.53
CA LEU A 14 19.20 -8.85 -14.27
C LEU A 14 18.40 -9.91 -13.49
N ALA A 15 18.68 -10.09 -12.20
CA ALA A 15 17.97 -11.04 -11.35
C ALA A 15 16.45 -10.79 -11.34
N ILE A 16 16.03 -9.53 -11.25
CA ILE A 16 14.60 -9.16 -11.29
C ILE A 16 13.93 -9.59 -12.60
N ARG A 17 14.67 -9.53 -13.72
CA ARG A 17 14.14 -9.82 -15.05
C ARG A 17 14.18 -11.30 -15.42
N THR A 18 15.07 -12.09 -14.81
CA THR A 18 15.33 -13.48 -15.22
C THR A 18 14.86 -14.53 -14.23
N LEU A 19 14.65 -14.19 -12.95
CA LEU A 19 14.19 -15.17 -11.98
C LEU A 19 12.71 -15.52 -12.22
N PRO A 20 12.38 -16.81 -12.39
CA PRO A 20 11.00 -17.25 -12.46
C PRO A 20 10.28 -16.89 -11.16
N ALA A 21 9.02 -16.48 -11.27
CA ALA A 21 8.17 -16.06 -10.16
C ALA A 21 8.63 -14.80 -9.39
N MET A 22 9.50 -13.96 -9.97
CA MET A 22 9.74 -12.60 -9.48
C MET A 22 8.56 -11.69 -9.86
N ILE A 23 8.09 -10.89 -8.91
CA ILE A 23 7.16 -9.79 -9.19
C ILE A 23 7.92 -8.70 -9.95
N ASP A 24 7.29 -8.08 -10.94
CA ASP A 24 7.81 -6.89 -11.61
C ASP A 24 7.34 -5.61 -10.90
N CYS A 25 7.98 -4.48 -11.21
CA CYS A 25 7.69 -3.22 -10.52
C CYS A 25 6.23 -2.75 -10.72
N GLU A 26 5.61 -3.10 -11.86
CA GLU A 26 4.25 -2.67 -12.20
C GLU A 26 3.20 -3.42 -11.39
N ARG A 27 3.37 -4.75 -11.24
CA ARG A 27 2.47 -5.58 -10.43
C ARG A 27 2.61 -5.35 -8.93
N LEU A 28 3.70 -4.74 -8.48
CA LEU A 28 3.93 -4.46 -7.05
C LEU A 28 2.77 -3.64 -6.46
N ASP A 29 2.30 -2.62 -7.17
CA ASP A 29 1.28 -1.68 -6.68
C ASP A 29 -0.01 -2.40 -6.26
N GLY A 30 -0.45 -3.36 -7.06
CA GLY A 30 -1.64 -4.18 -6.78
C GLY A 30 -1.55 -5.07 -5.54
N PHE A 31 -0.38 -5.20 -4.93
CA PHE A 31 -0.17 -5.99 -3.71
C PHE A 31 0.06 -5.13 -2.46
N ILE A 32 0.17 -3.81 -2.58
CA ILE A 32 0.59 -2.95 -1.45
C ILE A 32 -0.45 -2.96 -0.34
N VAL A 33 -1.72 -2.80 -0.68
CA VAL A 33 -2.82 -2.79 0.31
C VAL A 33 -2.86 -4.12 1.05
N ASP A 34 -3.00 -5.23 0.31
CA ASP A 34 -3.05 -6.58 0.89
C ASP A 34 -1.78 -6.93 1.71
N TYR A 35 -0.62 -6.38 1.34
CA TYR A 35 0.62 -6.56 2.09
C TYR A 35 0.58 -5.83 3.43
N LEU A 36 0.12 -4.57 3.44
CA LEU A 36 0.01 -3.75 4.64
C LEU A 36 -1.08 -4.25 5.59
N ASP A 37 -2.17 -4.79 5.03
CA ASP A 37 -3.27 -5.40 5.79
C ASP A 37 -2.96 -6.83 6.24
N GLU A 38 -1.78 -7.36 5.90
CA GLU A 38 -1.32 -8.72 6.23
C GLU A 38 -2.21 -9.86 5.69
N VAL A 39 -2.97 -9.60 4.62
CA VAL A 39 -3.89 -10.58 3.99
C VAL A 39 -3.29 -11.28 2.76
N LEU A 40 -2.09 -10.88 2.31
CA LEU A 40 -1.42 -11.58 1.22
C LEU A 40 -1.13 -13.05 1.55
N PRO A 41 -1.42 -13.99 0.62
CA PRO A 41 -0.95 -15.36 0.75
C PRO A 41 0.56 -15.43 0.94
N GLU A 42 1.03 -16.30 1.82
CA GLU A 42 2.44 -16.36 2.26
C GLU A 42 3.44 -16.43 1.08
N ALA A 43 3.11 -17.21 0.05
CA ALA A 43 3.93 -17.31 -1.15
C ALA A 43 4.05 -15.99 -1.93
N GLN A 44 2.98 -15.18 -1.97
CA GLN A 44 2.97 -13.87 -2.61
C GLN A 44 3.71 -12.85 -1.75
N ARG A 45 3.48 -12.84 -0.44
CA ARG A 45 4.20 -12.00 0.52
C ARG A 45 5.71 -12.16 0.39
N ARG A 46 6.22 -13.40 0.35
CA ARG A 46 7.66 -13.66 0.15
C ARG A 46 8.21 -13.13 -1.18
N ARG A 47 7.42 -13.16 -2.25
CA ARG A 47 7.82 -12.62 -3.56
C ARG A 47 7.86 -11.09 -3.52
N PHE A 48 6.88 -10.46 -2.88
CA PHE A 48 6.80 -9.02 -2.68
C PHE A 48 7.99 -8.51 -1.86
N GLU A 49 8.24 -9.11 -0.69
CA GLU A 49 9.36 -8.74 0.19
C GLU A 49 10.73 -8.93 -0.48
N ARG A 50 10.85 -9.95 -1.34
CA ARG A 50 12.06 -10.17 -2.14
C ARG A 50 12.26 -9.05 -3.15
N HIS A 51 11.20 -8.63 -3.83
CA HIS A 51 11.27 -7.56 -4.82
C HIS A 51 11.69 -6.24 -4.16
N ILE A 52 11.03 -5.80 -3.09
CA ILE A 52 11.35 -4.53 -2.43
C ILE A 52 12.76 -4.52 -1.82
N ARG A 53 13.30 -5.68 -1.41
CA ARG A 53 14.72 -5.81 -1.00
C ARG A 53 15.71 -5.64 -2.16
N MET A 54 15.32 -6.00 -3.37
CA MET A 54 16.19 -5.97 -4.55
C MET A 54 16.03 -4.69 -5.39
N CYS A 55 14.87 -4.04 -5.33
CA CYS A 55 14.50 -2.86 -6.11
C CYS A 55 14.36 -1.61 -5.21
N PRO A 56 15.36 -0.72 -5.20
CA PRO A 56 15.34 0.48 -4.34
C PRO A 56 14.21 1.45 -4.66
N ASP A 57 13.71 1.46 -5.89
CA ASP A 57 12.61 2.34 -6.29
C ASP A 57 11.28 1.84 -5.73
N CYS A 58 11.06 0.53 -5.76
CA CYS A 58 9.89 -0.11 -5.15
C CYS A 58 9.91 -0.03 -3.62
N HIS A 59 11.08 -0.15 -2.99
CA HIS A 59 11.22 0.11 -1.55
C HIS A 59 10.78 1.54 -1.19
N ARG A 60 11.29 2.53 -1.93
CA ARG A 60 10.95 3.94 -1.72
C ARG A 60 9.49 4.23 -2.02
N TYR A 61 8.90 3.51 -2.97
CA TYR A 61 7.49 3.62 -3.29
C TYR A 61 6.63 3.16 -2.10
N LEU A 62 6.94 2.00 -1.51
CA LEU A 62 6.27 1.50 -0.30
C LEU A 62 6.40 2.49 0.88
N GLU A 63 7.62 3.03 1.11
CA GLU A 63 7.82 4.04 2.17
C GLU A 63 6.94 5.29 1.95
N LYS A 64 6.82 5.76 0.71
CA LYS A 64 5.96 6.91 0.37
C LYS A 64 4.49 6.58 0.61
N TYR A 65 4.05 5.39 0.19
CA TYR A 65 2.68 4.94 0.39
C TYR A 65 2.30 4.91 1.88
N GLN A 66 3.17 4.31 2.71
CA GLN A 66 2.99 4.29 4.17
C GLN A 66 2.94 5.70 4.79
N ARG A 67 3.78 6.64 4.31
CA ARG A 67 3.71 8.04 4.75
C ARG A 67 2.41 8.71 4.36
N THR A 68 1.91 8.47 3.15
CA THR A 68 0.61 9.00 2.70
C THR A 68 -0.52 8.49 3.60
N ILE A 69 -0.52 7.20 3.96
CA ILE A 69 -1.48 6.64 4.92
C ILE A 69 -1.39 7.37 6.26
N ALA A 70 -0.19 7.47 6.83
CA ALA A 70 0.01 8.10 8.14
C ALA A 70 -0.45 9.57 8.15
N LEU A 71 -0.12 10.33 7.09
CA LEU A 71 -0.57 11.72 6.95
C LEU A 71 -2.09 11.83 6.84
N SER A 72 -2.71 10.94 6.05
CA SER A 72 -4.17 10.90 5.89
C SER A 72 -4.85 10.58 7.22
N GLN A 73 -4.33 9.62 7.97
CA GLN A 73 -4.83 9.26 9.31
C GLN A 73 -4.73 10.42 10.30
N THR A 74 -3.64 11.19 10.29
CA THR A 74 -3.52 12.38 11.14
C THR A 74 -4.59 13.41 10.80
N ILE A 75 -4.77 13.73 9.52
CA ILE A 75 -5.77 14.71 9.08
C ILE A 75 -7.19 14.26 9.45
N CYS A 76 -7.54 13.00 9.18
CA CYS A 76 -8.85 12.46 9.51
C CYS A 76 -9.11 12.45 11.02
N ARG A 77 -8.10 12.07 11.83
CA ARG A 77 -8.22 12.09 13.29
C ARG A 77 -8.45 13.50 13.84
N ASP A 78 -7.76 14.50 13.29
CA ASP A 78 -7.96 15.90 13.67
C ASP A 78 -9.38 16.36 13.30
N GLN A 79 -9.95 15.88 12.20
CA GLN A 79 -11.35 16.14 11.82
C GLN A 79 -12.35 15.42 12.72
N GLU A 80 -12.09 14.18 13.14
CA GLU A 80 -12.93 13.45 14.09
C GLU A 80 -13.04 14.18 15.44
N GLN A 81 -11.96 14.83 15.89
CA GLN A 81 -11.98 15.67 17.10
C GLN A 81 -12.85 16.93 16.94
N GLN A 82 -13.04 17.39 15.71
CA GLN A 82 -13.88 18.52 15.34
C GLN A 82 -15.30 18.11 14.93
N ALA A 83 -15.57 16.80 14.85
CA ALA A 83 -16.87 16.29 14.45
C ALA A 83 -17.93 16.62 15.52
N PRO A 84 -19.20 16.83 15.12
CA PRO A 84 -20.29 16.99 16.07
C PRO A 84 -20.36 15.78 17.00
N GLN A 85 -20.39 16.00 18.31
CA GLN A 85 -20.48 14.92 19.31
C GLN A 85 -21.80 14.13 19.23
N ASN A 86 -22.78 14.66 18.50
CA ASN A 86 -24.05 14.00 18.24
C ASN A 86 -24.42 14.16 16.75
N VAL A 87 -24.66 13.03 16.09
CA VAL A 87 -25.17 13.01 14.72
C VAL A 87 -26.69 13.23 14.78
N PRO A 88 -27.25 14.24 14.09
CA PRO A 88 -28.68 14.48 14.06
C PRO A 88 -29.48 13.25 13.61
N GLU A 89 -30.52 12.90 14.36
CA GLU A 89 -31.38 11.73 14.10
C GLU A 89 -31.94 11.70 12.68
N GLN A 90 -32.30 12.88 12.15
CA GLN A 90 -32.84 13.03 10.79
C GLN A 90 -31.85 12.58 9.71
N LEU A 91 -30.54 12.74 9.93
CA LEU A 91 -29.52 12.29 8.99
C LEU A 91 -29.34 10.77 9.04
N VAL A 92 -29.46 10.17 10.22
CA VAL A 92 -29.44 8.72 10.39
C VAL A 92 -30.62 8.11 9.66
N GLU A 93 -31.83 8.62 9.90
CA GLU A 93 -33.06 8.14 9.27
C GLU A 93 -33.01 8.27 7.74
N ALA A 94 -32.53 9.41 7.23
CA ALA A 94 -32.39 9.63 5.79
C ALA A 94 -31.38 8.64 5.15
N THR A 95 -30.28 8.32 5.85
CA THR A 95 -29.28 7.36 5.35
C THR A 95 -29.84 5.94 5.32
N LEU A 96 -30.54 5.52 6.37
CA LEU A 96 -31.18 4.20 6.43
C LEU A 96 -32.25 4.06 5.35
N ALA A 97 -33.12 5.07 5.19
CA ALA A 97 -34.16 5.06 4.16
C ALA A 97 -33.60 5.07 2.73
N ALA A 98 -32.37 5.57 2.51
CA ALA A 98 -31.69 5.49 1.22
C ALA A 98 -31.17 4.08 0.95
N LEU A 99 -30.58 3.42 1.96
CA LEU A 99 -30.09 2.04 1.84
C LEU A 99 -31.22 1.03 1.63
N ASP A 100 -32.37 1.23 2.28
CA ASP A 100 -33.54 0.35 2.14
C ASP A 100 -34.21 0.45 0.75
N LYS A 101 -33.93 1.49 -0.03
CA LYS A 101 -34.50 1.68 -1.39
C LYS A 101 -33.70 0.98 -2.48
N ASP A 102 -32.45 0.60 -2.21
CA ASP A 102 -31.58 -0.10 -3.16
C ASP A 102 -31.62 -1.63 -2.99
N THR A 103 -32.52 -2.14 -2.13
CA THR A 103 -32.84 -3.56 -1.96
C THR A 103 -34.21 -3.88 -2.57
#